data_AF-A0A1Z8ZNI6-F1
#
_entry.id   AF-A0A1Z8ZNI6-F1
#
_cell.length_a   1.000
_cell.length_b   1.000
_cell.length_c   1.000
_cell.angle_alpha   90.00
_cell.angle_beta   90.00
_cell.angle_gamma   90.00
#
_symmetry.space_group_name_H-M   'P 1'
#
loop_
_entity.id
_entity.type
_entity.pdbx_description
1 polymer ?
#
loop_
_entity_poly.entity_id
_entity_poly.type
_entity_poly.pdbx_seq_one_letter_code
_entity_poly.pdbx_strand_id
1 'polypeptide(L)'
;SKLEDLIWFGIMAAFFYGNSAALSMLMAEVFPTRVRATAAGFAGSFALNLGHATAPILVAIGIENLGWQLSFTLAVVPPMLIAACVISSLENIRSGLDLEEIAN
;
A
#
# COMPACT_ATOMS: atom_id res chain seq x y z
N SER A 1 3.85 -15.67 25.19
CA SER A 1 3.49 -14.89 26.41
C SER A 1 2.79 -13.60 26.01
N LYS A 2 1.87 -13.02 26.79
CA LYS A 2 1.19 -11.75 26.42
C LYS A 2 2.17 -10.61 26.13
N LEU A 3 3.32 -10.58 26.82
CA LEU A 3 4.37 -9.59 26.58
C LEU A 3 5.09 -9.79 25.24
N GLU A 4 5.33 -11.05 24.88
CA GLU A 4 5.96 -11.44 23.61
C GLU A 4 5.06 -11.07 22.42
N ASP A 5 3.75 -11.36 22.52
CA ASP A 5 2.78 -10.96 21.49
C ASP A 5 2.73 -9.44 21.32
N LEU A 6 2.80 -8.68 22.43
CA LEU A 6 2.82 -7.23 22.40
C LEU A 6 4.08 -6.68 21.71
N ILE A 7 5.25 -7.27 21.96
CA ILE A 7 6.51 -6.88 21.32
C ILE A 7 6.44 -7.13 19.81
N TRP A 8 6.01 -8.33 19.39
CA TRP A 8 5.91 -8.67 17.97
C TRP A 8 4.87 -7.83 17.24
N PHE A 9 3.72 -7.59 17.87
CA PHE A 9 2.71 -6.70 17.33
C PHE A 9 3.22 -5.26 17.19
N GLY A 10 3.94 -4.75 18.19
CA GLY A 10 4.54 -3.41 18.16
C GLY A 10 5.56 -3.23 17.04
N ILE A 11 6.44 -4.22 16.84
CA ILE A 11 7.41 -4.21 15.73
C ILE A 11 6.67 -4.22 14.39
N MET A 12 5.69 -5.11 14.22
CA MET A 12 4.89 -5.19 12.98
C MET A 12 4.18 -3.86 12.68
N ALA A 13 3.55 -3.24 13.68
CA ALA A 13 2.88 -1.95 13.54
C ALA A 13 3.85 -0.82 13.13
N ALA A 14 5.07 -0.80 13.69
CA ALA A 14 6.08 0.20 13.34
C ALA A 14 6.49 0.14 11.87
N PHE A 15 6.71 -1.08 11.32
CA PHE A 15 7.03 -1.25 9.89
C PHE A 15 5.84 -0.87 9.00
N PHE A 16 4.61 -1.18 9.41
CA PHE A 16 3.41 -0.80 8.66
C PHE A 16 3.25 0.70 8.51
N TYR A 17 3.36 1.44 9.62
CA TYR A 17 3.21 2.88 9.60
C TYR A 17 4.43 3.58 8.98
N GLY A 18 5.64 3.02 9.12
CA GLY A 18 6.86 3.57 8.52
C GLY A 18 6.79 3.69 7.00
N ASN A 19 6.14 2.73 6.31
CA ASN A 19 6.00 2.74 4.85
C ASN A 19 5.15 3.91 4.31
N SER A 20 4.22 4.44 5.11
CA SER A 20 3.29 5.48 4.67
C SER A 20 3.99 6.78 4.24
N ALA A 21 5.13 7.13 4.85
CA ALA A 21 5.90 8.33 4.52
C ALA A 21 6.63 8.22 3.17
N ALA A 22 7.11 7.02 2.83
CA ALA A 22 7.77 6.80 1.54
C ALA A 22 6.76 6.81 0.38
N LEU A 23 5.57 6.25 0.60
CA LEU A 23 4.52 6.20 -0.42
C LEU A 23 4.08 7.59 -0.86
N SER A 24 3.84 8.51 0.09
CA SER A 24 3.36 9.86 -0.23
C SER A 24 4.35 10.66 -1.07
N MET A 25 5.66 10.50 -0.83
CA MET A 25 6.71 11.09 -1.66
C MET A 25 6.75 10.49 -3.06
N LEU A 26 6.71 9.15 -3.18
CA LEU A 26 6.73 8.46 -4.46
C LEU A 26 5.54 8.87 -5.36
N MET A 27 4.35 9.01 -4.77
CA MET A 27 3.17 9.50 -5.51
C MET A 27 3.34 10.93 -6.05
N ALA A 28 4.17 11.73 -5.38
CA ALA A 28 4.71 13.02 -5.83
C ALA A 28 5.29 12.99 -7.25
N GLU A 29 6.08 11.95 -7.49
CA GLU A 29 7.08 11.89 -8.55
C GLU A 29 6.68 11.01 -9.72
N VAL A 30 5.68 10.12 -9.56
CA VAL A 30 5.29 9.15 -10.59
C VAL A 30 4.31 9.73 -11.63
N PHE A 31 3.69 10.88 -11.36
CA PHE A 31 2.67 11.45 -12.26
C PHE A 31 3.11 12.76 -12.92
N PRO A 32 2.91 12.91 -14.25
CA PRO A 32 3.23 14.15 -14.95
C PRO A 32 2.32 15.30 -14.49
N THR A 33 2.85 16.52 -14.57
CA THR A 33 2.27 17.75 -14.02
C THR A 33 0.79 17.96 -14.38
N ARG A 34 0.38 17.59 -15.59
CA ARG A 34 -0.98 17.78 -16.12
C ARG A 34 -2.04 16.90 -15.46
N VAL A 35 -1.69 15.69 -15.03
CA VAL A 35 -2.64 14.71 -14.45
C VAL A 35 -2.41 14.49 -12.95
N ARG A 36 -1.34 15.05 -12.39
CA ARG A 36 -0.92 14.88 -10.99
C ARG A 36 -2.03 15.12 -9.98
N ALA A 37 -2.87 16.14 -10.16
CA ALA A 37 -3.99 16.43 -9.24
C ALA A 37 -5.04 15.30 -9.23
N THR A 38 -5.45 14.81 -10.41
CA THR A 38 -6.43 13.73 -10.54
C THR A 38 -5.86 12.40 -10.05
N ALA A 39 -4.61 12.11 -10.41
CA ALA A 39 -3.92 10.90 -9.98
C ALA A 39 -3.70 10.87 -8.46
N ALA A 40 -3.31 11.99 -7.85
CA ALA A 40 -3.19 12.12 -6.40
C ALA A 40 -4.56 11.98 -5.70
N GLY A 41 -5.63 12.52 -6.28
CA GLY A 41 -6.99 12.34 -5.77
C GLY A 41 -7.43 10.87 -5.80
N PHE A 42 -7.24 10.18 -6.92
CA PHE A 42 -7.68 8.80 -7.08
C PHE A 42 -6.79 7.80 -6.33
N ALA A 43 -5.50 7.75 -6.65
CA ALA A 43 -4.60 6.77 -6.05
C ALA A 43 -4.18 7.17 -4.62
N GLY A 44 -4.00 8.47 -4.35
CA GLY A 44 -3.51 8.95 -3.06
C GLY A 44 -4.61 9.10 -2.01
N SER A 45 -5.80 9.54 -2.41
CA SER A 45 -6.92 9.74 -1.48
C SER A 45 -7.96 8.62 -1.57
N PHE A 46 -8.50 8.31 -2.75
CA PHE A 46 -9.57 7.32 -2.85
C PHE A 46 -9.09 5.89 -2.52
N ALA A 47 -8.03 5.40 -3.18
CA ALA A 47 -7.53 4.04 -2.93
C ALA A 47 -7.02 3.86 -1.50
N LEU A 48 -6.34 4.87 -0.95
CA LEU A 48 -5.82 4.84 0.41
C LEU A 48 -6.95 4.84 1.46
N ASN A 49 -7.97 5.69 1.30
CA ASN A 49 -9.13 5.70 2.20
C ASN A 49 -9.95 4.42 2.08
N LEU A 50 -10.09 3.86 0.87
CA LEU A 50 -10.75 2.57 0.68
C LEU A 50 -10.02 1.48 1.46
N GLY A 51 -8.69 1.40 1.34
CA GLY A 51 -7.85 0.46 2.09
C GLY A 51 -8.00 0.63 3.61
N HIS A 52 -7.95 1.87 4.11
CA HIS A 52 -8.15 2.15 5.54
C HIS A 52 -9.56 1.81 6.04
N ALA A 53 -10.59 1.93 5.20
CA ALA A 53 -11.95 1.53 5.56
C ALA A 53 -12.11 0.00 5.56
N THR A 54 -11.55 -0.70 4.56
CA THR A 54 -11.76 -2.14 4.39
C THR A 54 -10.82 -3.00 5.24
N ALA A 55 -9.57 -2.58 5.44
CA ALA A 55 -8.55 -3.39 6.11
C ALA A 55 -8.91 -3.72 7.58
N PRO A 56 -9.37 -2.77 8.42
CA PRO A 56 -9.76 -3.08 9.80
C PRO A 56 -10.95 -4.05 9.86
N ILE A 57 -11.89 -3.94 8.93
CA ILE A 57 -13.08 -4.82 8.87
C ILE A 57 -12.64 -6.26 8.56
N LEU A 58 -11.79 -6.45 7.56
CA LEU A 58 -11.27 -7.77 7.19
C LEU A 58 -10.46 -8.40 8.33
N VAL A 59 -9.61 -7.61 8.99
CA VAL A 59 -8.81 -8.07 10.11
C VAL A 59 -9.69 -8.41 11.32
N ALA A 60 -10.70 -7.59 11.63
CA ALA A 60 -11.61 -7.84 12.75
C ALA A 60 -12.38 -9.17 12.60
N ILE A 61 -12.87 -9.47 11.39
CA ILE A 61 -13.56 -10.73 11.09
C ILE A 61 -12.61 -11.94 11.19
N GLY A 62 -11.36 -11.77 10.77
CA GLY A 62 -10.36 -12.84 10.79
C GLY A 62 -9.83 -13.18 12.19
N ILE A 63 -9.66 -12.17 13.06
CA ILE A 63 -8.96 -12.32 14.35
C ILE A 63 -9.63 -13.36 15.24
N GLU A 64 -10.96 -13.43 15.25
CA GLU A 64 -11.70 -14.37 16.11
C GLU A 64 -11.47 -15.84 15.72
N ASN A 65 -11.20 -16.11 14.44
CA ASN A 65 -11.12 -17.48 13.91
C ASN A 65 -9.68 -17.95 13.64
N LEU A 66 -8.79 -17.04 13.23
CA LEU A 66 -7.47 -17.35 12.68
C LEU A 66 -6.32 -16.77 13.52
N GLY A 67 -6.62 -15.97 14.54
CA GLY A 67 -5.62 -15.21 15.28
C GLY A 67 -5.09 -14.01 14.50
N TRP A 68 -4.36 -13.13 15.19
CA TRP A 68 -3.93 -11.85 14.62
C TRP A 68 -2.88 -12.01 13.52
N GLN A 69 -1.94 -12.95 13.68
CA GLN A 69 -0.83 -13.15 12.72
C GLN A 69 -1.35 -13.49 11.32
N LEU A 70 -2.27 -14.45 11.22
CA LEU A 70 -2.86 -14.86 9.94
C LEU A 70 -3.81 -13.79 9.39
N SER A 71 -4.58 -13.14 10.26
CA SER A 71 -5.53 -12.08 9.84
C SER A 71 -4.81 -10.90 9.18
N PHE A 72 -3.73 -10.42 9.78
CA PHE A 72 -2.91 -9.36 9.17
C PHE A 72 -2.19 -9.84 7.90
N THR A 73 -1.71 -11.08 7.88
CA THR A 73 -1.07 -11.65 6.69
C THR A 73 -2.05 -11.72 5.51
N LEU A 74 -3.27 -12.21 5.73
CA LEU A 74 -4.32 -12.30 4.71
C LEU A 74 -4.87 -10.94 4.29
N ALA A 75 -4.82 -9.93 5.15
CA ALA A 75 -5.22 -8.57 4.79
C ALA A 75 -4.21 -7.88 3.85
N VAL A 76 -2.95 -8.33 3.83
CA VAL A 76 -1.83 -7.58 3.23
C VAL A 76 -1.21 -8.32 2.06
N VAL A 77 -0.92 -9.61 2.23
CA VAL A 77 -0.22 -10.41 1.22
C VAL A 77 -1.03 -10.54 -0.07
N PRO A 78 -2.34 -10.88 -0.06
CA PRO A 78 -3.10 -10.99 -1.31
C PRO A 78 -3.18 -9.68 -2.11
N PRO A 79 -3.51 -8.51 -1.51
CA PRO A 79 -3.43 -7.23 -2.23
C PRO A 79 -2.03 -6.92 -2.76
N MET A 80 -0.98 -7.25 -2.00
CA MET A 80 0.41 -7.04 -2.42
C MET A 80 0.77 -7.90 -3.62
N LEU A 81 0.33 -9.16 -3.66
CA LEU A 81 0.53 -10.05 -4.80
C LEU A 81 -0.22 -9.56 -6.04
N ILE A 82 -1.47 -9.10 -5.88
CA ILE A 82 -2.25 -8.51 -6.97
C ILE A 82 -1.52 -7.27 -7.52
N ALA A 83 -1.06 -6.38 -6.64
CA ALA A 83 -0.30 -5.19 -7.04
C ALA A 83 0.99 -5.58 -7.79
N ALA A 84 1.73 -6.57 -7.30
CA ALA A 84 2.93 -7.06 -7.97
C ALA A 84 2.65 -7.63 -9.36
N CYS A 85 1.55 -8.39 -9.53
CA CYS A 85 1.13 -8.90 -10.83
C CYS A 85 0.73 -7.78 -11.79
N VAL A 86 0.00 -6.76 -11.30
CA VAL A 86 -0.38 -5.60 -12.11
C VAL A 86 0.85 -4.81 -12.54
N ILE A 87 1.78 -4.53 -11.62
CA ILE A 87 3.02 -3.81 -11.92
C ILE A 87 3.89 -4.59 -12.91
N SER A 88 3.96 -5.91 -12.76
CA SER A 88 4.70 -6.77 -13.70
C SER A 88 4.08 -6.80 -15.10
N SER A 89 2.80 -6.43 -15.23
CA SER A 89 2.10 -6.31 -16.52
C SER A 89 2.25 -4.92 -17.14
N LEU A 90 2.79 -3.93 -16.42
CA LEU A 90 3.05 -2.60 -16.95
C LEU A 90 4.32 -2.59 -17.81
N GLU A 91 4.31 -1.74 -18.83
CA GLU A 91 5.47 -1.55 -19.69
C GLU A 91 6.62 -0.91 -18.90
N ASN A 92 7.82 -1.50 -19.02
CA ASN A 92 8.99 -1.02 -18.31
C ASN A 92 9.57 0.21 -19.03
N ILE A 93 9.21 1.40 -18.56
CA ILE A 93 9.74 2.65 -19.08
C ILE A 93 11.17 2.84 -18.59
N ARG A 94 12.09 3.16 -19.51
CA ARG A 94 13.51 3.31 -19.22
C ARG A 94 13.75 4.41 -18.17
N SER A 95 14.39 4.05 -17.07
CA SER A 95 14.81 4.98 -16.02
C SER A 95 15.74 6.07 -16.59
N GLY A 96 15.35 7.34 -16.46
CA GLY A 96 16.13 8.50 -16.91
C GLY A 96 15.48 9.37 -18.00
N LEU A 97 14.31 8.99 -18.50
CA LEU A 97 13.45 9.87 -19.31
C LEU A 97 12.59 10.73 -18.38
N ASP A 98 12.43 12.01 -18.70
CA ASP A 98 11.54 12.88 -17.93
C ASP A 98 10.08 12.47 -18.19
N LEU A 99 9.21 12.50 -17.17
CA LEU A 99 7.82 12.07 -17.33
C LEU A 99 7.06 12.88 -18.38
N GLU A 100 7.51 14.10 -18.64
CA GLU A 100 6.96 14.99 -19.67
C GLU A 100 7.40 14.61 -21.09
N GLU A 101 8.53 13.92 -21.27
CA GLU A 101 8.99 13.44 -22.58
C GLU A 101 8.18 12.23 -23.07
N ILE A 102 7.73 11.38 -22.14
CA ILE A 102 6.97 10.15 -22.45
C ILE A 102 5.48 10.45 -22.70
N ALA A 103 4.95 11.54 -22.13
CA ALA A 103 3.53 11.87 -22.17
C ALA A 103 3.09 12.72 -23.39
N ASN A 104 4.02 13.02 -24.31
CA ASN A 104 3.77 13.81 -25.54
C ASN A 104 3.47 12.94 -26.76
#